data_AF-A0A2W7QSF4-F1
#
_entry.id   AF-A0A2W7QSF4-F1
#
_cell.length_a   1.000
_cell.length_b   1.000
_cell.length_c   1.000
_cell.angle_alpha   90.00
_cell.angle_beta   90.00
_cell.angle_gamma   90.00
#
_symmetry.space_group_name_H-M   'P 1'
#
loop_
_entity.id
_entity.type
_entity.pdbx_description
1 polymer ?
#
loop_
_entity_poly.entity_id
_entity_poly.type
_entity_poly.pdbx_seq_one_letter_code
_entity_poly.pdbx_strand_id
1 'polypeptide(L)'
;MSAENSEALARMRAALEQHVAGAKPAQELVREWRDAGRALALPPVYGQAMEELLRRLEMAAVFAQDSCSFSSTAVTDQLARWLDKAATA
;
A
#
# COMPACT_ATOMS: atom_id res chain seq x y z
N MET A 1 -7.71 5.87 17.42
CA MET A 1 -7.95 5.00 16.27
C MET A 1 -9.07 3.99 16.57
N SER A 2 -10.07 3.86 15.70
CA SER A 2 -11.16 2.88 15.86
C SER A 2 -10.65 1.45 15.65
N ALA A 3 -11.34 0.46 16.23
CA ALA A 3 -11.02 -0.97 16.02
C ALA A 3 -11.06 -1.35 14.53
N GLU A 4 -11.99 -0.78 13.79
CA GLU A 4 -12.15 -0.97 12.35
C GLU A 4 -10.95 -0.46 11.55
N ASN A 5 -10.43 0.74 11.88
CA ASN A 5 -9.22 1.26 11.25
C ASN A 5 -8.02 0.35 11.54
N SER A 6 -7.88 -0.14 12.78
CA SER A 6 -6.77 -1.04 13.15
C SER A 6 -6.83 -2.35 12.38
N GLU A 7 -8.02 -2.93 12.21
CA GLU A 7 -8.20 -4.17 11.46
C GLU A 7 -7.92 -3.98 9.96
N ALA A 8 -8.44 -2.89 9.38
CA ALA A 8 -8.18 -2.54 7.98
C ALA A 8 -6.67 -2.32 7.72
N LEU A 9 -5.98 -1.58 8.60
CA LEU A 9 -4.54 -1.36 8.50
C LEU A 9 -3.74 -2.65 8.66
N ALA A 10 -4.16 -3.58 9.53
CA ALA A 10 -3.53 -4.89 9.67
C ALA A 10 -3.67 -5.74 8.40
N ARG A 11 -4.85 -5.74 7.77
CA ARG A 11 -5.06 -6.42 6.48
C ARG A 11 -4.19 -5.83 5.37
N MET A 12 -4.14 -4.50 5.29
CA MET A 12 -3.27 -3.79 4.33
C MET A 12 -1.79 -4.13 4.53
N ARG A 13 -1.32 -4.22 5.78
CA ARG A 13 0.04 -4.66 6.13
C ARG A 13 0.32 -6.07 5.62
N ALA A 14 -0.56 -7.03 5.93
CA ALA A 14 -0.40 -8.42 5.49
C ALA A 14 -0.36 -8.53 3.95
N ALA A 15 -1.20 -7.76 3.25
CA ALA A 15 -1.17 -7.72 1.79
C ALA A 15 0.16 -7.18 1.24
N LEU A 16 0.72 -6.13 1.87
CA LEU A 16 2.02 -5.58 1.48
C LEU A 16 3.16 -6.57 1.70
N GLU A 17 3.16 -7.28 2.83
CA GLU A 17 4.15 -8.33 3.12
C GLU A 17 4.08 -9.48 2.10
N GLN A 18 2.87 -9.90 1.73
CA GLN A 18 2.66 -10.90 0.68
C GLN A 18 3.20 -10.42 -0.68
N HIS A 19 3.03 -9.14 -1.01
CA HIS A 19 3.57 -8.56 -2.23
C HIS A 19 5.11 -8.52 -2.21
N VAL A 20 5.71 -8.07 -1.12
CA VAL A 20 7.16 -8.04 -0.92
C VAL A 20 7.77 -9.46 -0.99
N ALA A 21 7.06 -10.46 -0.46
CA ALA A 21 7.46 -11.87 -0.55
C ALA A 21 7.29 -12.48 -1.96
N GLY A 22 6.74 -11.72 -2.93
CA GLY A 22 6.45 -12.20 -4.28
C GLY A 22 5.21 -13.12 -4.38
N ALA A 23 4.45 -13.27 -3.30
CA ALA A 23 3.26 -14.12 -3.24
C ALA A 23 1.99 -13.42 -3.76
N LYS A 24 2.02 -12.09 -3.89
CA LYS A 24 0.89 -11.28 -4.39
C LYS A 24 1.36 -10.30 -5.47
N PRO A 25 0.73 -10.27 -6.67
CA PRO A 25 1.07 -9.29 -7.70
C PRO A 25 0.62 -7.88 -7.30
N ALA A 26 1.32 -6.86 -7.80
CA ALA A 26 1.05 -5.45 -7.47
C ALA A 26 -0.40 -5.03 -7.74
N GLN A 27 -1.02 -5.53 -8.81
CA GLN A 27 -2.42 -5.22 -9.14
C GLN A 27 -3.41 -5.70 -8.08
N GLU A 28 -3.17 -6.89 -7.51
CA GLU A 28 -4.01 -7.43 -6.44
C GLU A 28 -3.83 -6.63 -5.15
N LEU A 29 -2.59 -6.29 -4.80
CA LEU A 29 -2.28 -5.43 -3.66
C LEU A 29 -3.01 -4.08 -3.76
N VAL A 30 -2.93 -3.44 -4.93
CA VAL A 30 -3.56 -2.13 -5.17
C VAL A 30 -5.08 -2.20 -5.06
N ARG A 31 -5.70 -3.25 -5.62
CA ARG A 31 -7.15 -3.43 -5.52
C ARG A 31 -7.59 -3.56 -4.06
N GLU A 32 -6.89 -4.40 -3.29
CA GLU A 32 -7.18 -4.62 -1.87
C GLU A 32 -6.97 -3.36 -1.03
N TRP A 33 -5.90 -2.60 -1.29
CA TRP A 33 -5.65 -1.34 -0.60
C TRP A 33 -6.66 -0.25 -0.94
N ARG A 34 -7.10 -0.13 -2.20
CA ARG A 34 -8.17 0.82 -2.59
C ARG A 34 -9.50 0.46 -1.94
N ASP A 35 -9.80 -0.83 -1.77
CA ASP A 35 -11.03 -1.29 -1.12
C ASP A 35 -10.97 -1.02 0.41
N ALA A 36 -9.91 -1.46 1.07
CA ALA A 36 -9.69 -1.22 2.50
C ALA A 36 -9.65 0.28 2.83
N GLY A 37 -9.03 1.09 1.97
CA GLY A 37 -8.93 2.54 2.12
C GLY A 37 -10.27 3.27 2.14
N ARG A 38 -11.33 2.71 1.54
CA ARG A 38 -12.69 3.29 1.59
C ARG A 38 -13.33 3.16 2.97
N ALA A 39 -12.93 2.16 3.75
CA ALA A 39 -13.43 1.93 5.10
C ALA A 39 -12.63 2.69 6.17
N LEU A 40 -11.47 3.25 5.82
CA LEU A 40 -10.63 3.98 6.75
C LEU A 40 -11.22 5.36 7.09
N ALA A 41 -11.52 5.57 8.36
CA ALA A 41 -11.86 6.88 8.90
C ALA A 41 -10.57 7.69 9.19
N LEU A 42 -9.88 8.15 8.13
CA LEU A 42 -8.65 8.93 8.20
C LEU A 42 -8.81 10.31 7.52
N PRO A 43 -7.99 11.33 7.88
CA PRO A 43 -7.99 12.60 7.18
C PRO A 43 -7.76 12.45 5.67
N PRO A 44 -8.38 13.28 4.80
CA PRO A 44 -8.31 13.13 3.34
C PRO A 44 -6.89 13.07 2.74
N VAL A 45 -5.92 13.72 3.40
CA VAL A 45 -4.50 13.69 3.00
C VAL A 45 -3.91 12.28 2.99
N TYR A 46 -4.37 11.38 3.87
CA TYR A 46 -3.91 9.99 3.89
C TYR A 46 -4.37 9.24 2.64
N GLY A 47 -5.62 9.45 2.20
CA GLY A 47 -6.14 8.86 0.97
C GLY A 47 -5.40 9.35 -0.28
N GLN A 48 -5.08 10.64 -0.35
CA GLN A 48 -4.28 11.21 -1.44
C GLN A 48 -2.86 10.63 -1.48
N ALA A 49 -2.19 10.56 -0.33
CA ALA A 49 -0.85 9.98 -0.23
C ALA A 49 -0.84 8.49 -0.58
N MET A 50 -1.85 7.74 -0.13
CA MET A 50 -2.02 6.32 -0.46
C MET A 50 -2.17 6.12 -1.97
N GLU A 51 -3.08 6.86 -2.61
CA GLU A 51 -3.36 6.70 -4.05
C GLU A 51 -2.13 7.00 -4.90
N GLU A 52 -1.35 8.04 -4.56
CA GLU A 52 -0.09 8.36 -5.25
C GLU A 52 0.95 7.23 -5.12
N LEU A 53 1.07 6.62 -3.94
CA LEU A 53 1.97 5.48 -3.73
C LEU A 53 1.52 4.24 -4.50
N LEU A 54 0.21 3.95 -4.52
CA LEU A 54 -0.36 2.83 -5.29
C LEU A 54 -0.14 3.01 -6.79
N ARG A 55 -0.35 4.23 -7.32
CA ARG A 55 -0.07 4.55 -8.73
C ARG A 55 1.40 4.32 -9.09
N ARG A 56 2.34 4.72 -8.22
CA ARG A 56 3.78 4.46 -8.42
C ARG A 56 4.10 2.98 -8.42
N LEU A 57 3.43 2.20 -7.56
CA LEU A 57 3.59 0.75 -7.52
C LEU A 57 3.10 0.09 -8.81
N GLU A 58 1.91 0.49 -9.31
CA GLU A 58 1.38 0.00 -10.59
C GLU A 58 2.35 0.30 -11.74
N MET A 59 2.88 1.51 -11.80
CA MET A 59 3.89 1.89 -12.79
C MET A 59 5.17 1.06 -12.64
N ALA A 60 5.69 0.92 -11.42
CA ALA A 60 6.89 0.12 -11.17
C ALA A 60 6.69 -1.34 -11.61
N ALA A 61 5.50 -1.92 -11.40
CA ALA A 61 5.18 -3.27 -11.84
C ALA A 61 5.10 -3.41 -13.37
N VAL A 62 4.62 -2.38 -14.08
CA VAL A 62 4.60 -2.35 -15.56
C VAL A 62 6.02 -2.25 -16.13
N PHE A 63 6.88 -1.42 -15.53
CA PHE A 63 8.26 -1.22 -16.00
C PHE A 63 9.29 -2.23 -15.45
N ALA A 64 8.93 -3.03 -14.45
CA ALA A 64 9.80 -4.05 -13.87
C ALA A 64 10.21 -5.16 -14.85
N GLN A 65 9.58 -5.24 -16.04
CA GLN A 65 9.97 -6.17 -17.09
C GLN A 65 11.30 -5.79 -17.79
N ASP A 66 11.75 -4.52 -17.70
CA ASP A 66 12.92 -4.06 -18.47
C ASP A 66 14.18 -3.81 -17.64
N SER A 67 14.10 -3.37 -16.38
CA SER A 67 15.23 -3.27 -15.43
C SER A 67 14.80 -2.61 -14.11
N CYS A 68 15.55 -2.89 -13.05
CA CYS A 68 15.54 -2.25 -11.72
C CYS A 68 14.49 -2.71 -10.68
N SER A 69 14.86 -3.79 -9.99
CA SER A 69 14.43 -4.10 -8.60
C SER A 69 14.47 -2.89 -7.64
N PHE A 70 15.31 -1.88 -7.93
CA PHE A 70 15.50 -0.70 -7.08
C PHE A 70 14.26 0.21 -6.96
N SER A 71 13.43 0.34 -8.01
CA SER A 71 12.28 1.26 -7.98
C SER A 71 11.10 0.72 -7.18
N SER A 72 10.91 -0.61 -7.18
CA SER A 72 9.78 -1.26 -6.50
C SER A 72 9.95 -1.25 -4.97
N THR A 73 11.14 -1.57 -4.46
CA THR A 73 11.43 -1.59 -3.02
C THR A 73 11.23 -0.22 -2.35
N ALA A 74 11.62 0.86 -3.04
CA ALA A 74 11.43 2.22 -2.51
C ALA A 74 9.94 2.55 -2.31
N VAL A 75 9.06 2.08 -3.21
CA VAL A 75 7.62 2.28 -3.11
C VAL A 75 7.02 1.43 -1.99
N THR A 76 7.41 0.16 -1.86
CA THR A 76 6.95 -0.70 -0.75
C THR A 76 7.36 -0.17 0.61
N ASP A 77 8.55 0.41 0.73
CA ASP A 77 9.01 1.07 1.96
C ASP A 77 8.18 2.33 2.29
N GLN A 78 7.79 3.10 1.27
CA GLN A 78 6.90 4.25 1.48
C GLN A 78 5.50 3.82 1.91
N LEU A 79 4.97 2.72 1.36
CA LEU A 79 3.69 2.13 1.78
C LEU A 79 3.74 1.64 3.23
N ALA A 80 4.84 1.00 3.64
CA ALA A 80 5.04 0.60 5.03
C ALA A 80 5.05 1.81 5.99
N ARG A 81 5.77 2.88 5.64
CA ARG A 81 5.77 4.13 6.42
C ARG A 81 4.40 4.82 6.45
N TRP A 82 3.62 4.73 5.37
CA TRP A 82 2.26 5.27 5.35
C TRP A 82 1.37 4.53 6.35
N LEU A 83 1.45 3.20 6.42
CA LEU A 83 0.73 2.38 7.40
C LEU A 83 1.10 2.75 8.83
N ASP A 84 2.38 2.97 9.11
CA ASP A 84 2.84 3.36 10.45
C ASP A 84 2.26 4.71 10.87
N LYS A 85 2.22 5.67 9.95
CA LYS A 85 1.60 6.98 10.20
C LYS A 85 0.09 6.86 10.39
N ALA A 86 -0.58 6.10 9.51
CA ALA A 86 -2.01 5.86 9.59
C ALA A 86 -2.42 5.15 10.89
N ALA A 87 -1.55 4.29 11.43
CA ALA A 87 -1.76 3.63 12.72
C ALA A 87 -1.63 4.57 13.93
N THR A 88 -1.05 5.76 13.75
CA THR A 88 -0.88 6.76 14.82
C THR A 88 -1.83 7.97 14.70
N ALA A 89 -2.62 8.01 13.61
CA ALA A 89 -3.58 9.07 13.33
C ALA A 89 -4.91 8.87 14.08
#